data_AF-A0A1B0CN89-F1
#
_entry.id   AF-A0A1B0CN89-F1
#
_cell.length_a   1.000
_cell.length_b   1.000
_cell.length_c   1.000
_cell.angle_alpha   90.00
_cell.angle_beta   90.00
_cell.angle_gamma   90.00
#
_symmetry.space_group_name_H-M   'P 1'
#
loop_
_entity.id
_entity.type
_entity.pdbx_description
1 polymer ?
#
loop_
_entity_poly.entity_id
_entity_poly.type
_entity_poly.pdbx_seq_one_letter_code
_entity_poly.pdbx_strand_id
1 'polypeptide(L)'
;MTARDIVKDIGEIYSRIFDHRPFTSAEIQYFLREFEEKRNDREVENLFVSLQNTSEAKDTGVLRSKVACEAHLGHLQRSLEVALGACEEVTNRVPDPKLQAALEANREARKVIWSHFVDDMAHKCSRGSIVDPRVRIVASKKLCDYVQKHLGCEKNLPESFAKICGKISKASLEENNVEYPRVAFTEEEKKLLVEAEKEQILTVQDVKWLNKVLQEKRKEEGIEVYLHELLEHSTILLPENSVIERNPELEKRCEALRKEQENKVYRKMTRNVENPKNVPYEDTISYQIKQINKQLIAAAQFIFSVIAGFVFGFLGIQLIVGNLDFGFRLLLGIMFALIIALAEIYFLAKKLNENADEFKVDKSPEHRKTAPGTPEKTSGGKKEHRD
;
A
#
# COMPACT_ATOMS: atom_id res chain seq x y z
N MET A 1 82.97 35.12 39.71
CA MET A 1 81.90 35.30 38.71
C MET A 1 81.37 36.71 38.87
N THR A 2 81.62 37.60 37.91
CA THR A 2 81.20 39.00 38.06
C THR A 2 79.72 39.12 37.70
N ALA A 3 78.98 40.03 38.35
CA ALA A 3 77.54 40.22 38.09
C ALA A 3 77.23 40.48 36.60
N ARG A 4 78.21 41.00 35.85
CA ARG A 4 78.14 41.23 34.41
C ARG A 4 78.01 39.94 33.60
N ASP A 5 78.71 38.88 34.00
CA ASP A 5 78.70 37.59 33.30
C ASP A 5 77.33 36.93 33.45
N ILE A 6 76.76 37.00 34.66
CA ILE A 6 75.42 36.46 34.96
C ILE A 6 74.34 37.19 34.15
N VAL A 7 74.40 38.52 34.06
CA VAL A 7 73.42 39.30 33.27
C VAL A 7 73.52 39.00 31.78
N LYS A 8 74.75 38.78 31.27
CA LYS A 8 74.97 38.41 29.87
C LYS A 8 74.41 37.01 29.58
N ASP A 9 74.66 36.05 30.46
CA ASP A 9 74.14 34.69 30.32
C ASP A 9 72.60 34.66 30.40
N ILE A 10 71.99 35.44 31.31
CA ILE A 10 70.54 35.56 31.39
C ILE A 10 69.97 36.21 30.11
N GLY A 11 70.63 37.22 29.55
CA GLY A 11 70.24 37.83 28.28
C GLY A 11 70.39 36.88 27.08
N GLU A 12 71.41 36.03 27.09
CA GLU A 12 71.65 35.01 26.06
C GLU A 12 70.64 33.85 26.16
N ILE A 13 70.28 33.46 27.38
CA ILE A 13 69.21 32.48 27.64
C ILE A 13 67.84 33.07 27.24
N TYR A 14 67.58 34.34 27.57
CA TYR A 14 66.35 35.03 27.19
C TYR A 14 66.22 35.14 25.67
N SER A 15 67.28 35.53 24.96
CA SER A 15 67.27 35.57 23.49
C SER A 15 67.12 34.16 22.89
N ARG A 16 67.78 33.11 23.39
CA ARG A 16 67.55 31.74 22.88
C ARG A 16 66.14 31.19 23.12
N ILE A 17 65.53 31.51 24.26
CA ILE A 17 64.17 31.05 24.59
C ILE A 17 63.11 31.84 23.82
N PHE A 18 63.35 33.13 23.52
CA PHE A 18 62.37 34.02 22.89
C PHE A 18 62.66 34.41 21.43
N ASP A 19 63.85 34.12 20.85
CA ASP A 19 64.08 34.16 19.40
C ASP A 19 63.48 32.91 18.76
N HIS A 20 62.16 32.94 18.63
CA HIS A 20 61.37 31.97 17.92
C HIS A 20 61.61 32.02 16.41
N ARG A 21 62.39 32.98 15.87
CA ARG A 21 62.57 33.15 14.41
C ARG A 21 63.11 31.90 13.70
N PRO A 22 64.15 31.20 14.19
CA PRO A 22 64.62 29.99 13.54
C PRO A 22 63.60 28.86 13.63
N PHE A 23 62.90 28.75 14.77
CA PHE A 23 61.85 27.77 14.99
C PHE A 23 60.64 28.01 14.07
N THR A 24 60.13 29.25 14.01
CA THR A 24 59.02 29.61 13.13
C THR A 24 59.42 29.52 11.67
N SER A 25 60.65 29.90 11.30
CA SER A 25 61.13 29.72 9.93
C SER A 25 61.21 28.23 9.54
N ALA A 26 61.63 27.37 10.46
CA ALA A 26 61.68 25.92 10.22
C ALA A 26 60.27 25.32 10.10
N GLU A 27 59.34 25.71 10.98
CA GLU A 27 57.94 25.28 10.90
C GLU A 27 57.23 25.80 9.65
N ILE A 28 57.49 27.04 9.24
CA ILE A 28 56.97 27.60 7.96
C ILE A 28 57.52 26.80 6.77
N GLN A 29 58.81 26.46 6.76
CA GLN A 29 59.39 25.65 5.70
C GLN A 29 58.89 24.21 5.70
N TYR A 30 58.70 23.61 6.87
CA TYR A 30 58.12 22.28 7.02
C TYR A 30 56.67 22.28 6.51
N PHE A 31 55.87 23.27 6.91
CA PHE A 31 54.51 23.44 6.43
C PHE A 31 54.44 23.64 4.91
N LEU A 32 55.30 24.51 4.35
CA LEU A 32 55.35 24.72 2.90
C LEU A 32 55.72 23.45 2.15
N ARG A 33 56.74 22.70 2.62
CA ARG A 33 57.14 21.43 2.00
C ARG A 33 56.02 20.41 2.04
N GLU A 34 55.43 20.19 3.22
CA GLU A 34 54.35 19.23 3.41
C GLU A 34 53.09 19.59 2.61
N PHE A 35 52.80 20.90 2.48
CA PHE A 35 51.65 21.41 1.75
C PHE A 35 51.87 21.37 0.23
N GLU A 36 53.07 21.72 -0.25
CA GLU A 36 53.43 21.68 -1.67
C GLU A 36 53.52 20.24 -2.16
N GLU A 37 54.17 19.32 -1.42
CA GLU A 37 54.28 17.90 -1.80
C GLU A 37 52.91 17.22 -1.85
N LYS A 38 52.10 17.32 -0.78
CA LYS A 38 50.77 16.70 -0.75
C LYS A 38 49.78 17.29 -1.76
N ARG A 39 49.89 18.59 -2.06
CA ARG A 39 49.05 19.23 -3.07
C ARG A 39 49.48 18.83 -4.48
N ASN A 40 50.77 18.80 -4.75
CA ASN A 40 51.29 18.43 -6.06
C ASN A 40 50.99 16.96 -6.38
N ASP A 41 51.16 16.05 -5.42
CA ASP A 41 50.77 14.64 -5.59
C ASP A 41 49.27 14.48 -5.88
N ARG A 42 48.43 15.27 -5.20
CA ARG A 42 46.98 15.26 -5.45
C ARG A 42 46.61 15.87 -6.80
N GLU A 43 47.30 16.93 -7.21
CA GLU A 43 47.10 17.57 -8.52
C GLU A 43 47.55 16.64 -9.66
N VAL A 44 48.65 15.91 -9.47
CA VAL A 44 49.15 14.88 -10.39
C VAL A 44 48.17 13.71 -10.50
N GLU A 45 47.65 13.19 -9.38
CA GLU A 45 46.63 12.14 -9.39
C GLU A 45 45.35 12.60 -10.10
N ASN A 46 44.89 13.82 -9.80
CA ASN A 46 43.74 14.40 -10.50
C ASN A 46 44.00 14.54 -12.01
N LEU A 47 45.23 14.87 -12.41
CA LEU A 47 45.65 14.93 -13.80
C LEU A 47 45.64 13.55 -14.46
N PHE A 48 46.11 12.52 -13.78
CA PHE A 48 46.04 11.14 -14.27
C PHE A 48 44.61 10.66 -14.42
N VAL A 49 43.74 10.91 -13.44
CA VAL A 49 42.31 10.60 -13.53
C VAL A 49 41.66 11.36 -14.68
N SER A 50 42.00 12.64 -14.87
CA SER A 50 41.49 13.44 -15.98
C SER A 50 41.99 12.92 -17.33
N LEU A 51 43.26 12.54 -17.42
CA LEU A 51 43.86 11.96 -18.63
C LEU A 51 43.26 10.60 -18.96
N GLN A 52 43.04 9.76 -17.95
CA GLN A 52 42.36 8.48 -18.11
C GLN A 52 40.93 8.70 -18.60
N ASN A 53 40.16 9.58 -17.96
CA ASN A 53 38.79 9.88 -18.37
C ASN A 53 38.72 10.45 -19.79
N THR A 54 39.66 11.31 -20.18
CA THR A 54 39.73 11.87 -21.55
C THR A 54 40.15 10.83 -22.58
N SER A 55 41.07 9.92 -22.26
CA SER A 55 41.45 8.80 -23.12
C SER A 55 40.30 7.79 -23.24
N GLU A 56 39.66 7.41 -22.14
CA GLU A 56 38.50 6.51 -22.16
C GLU A 56 37.35 7.10 -22.97
N ALA A 57 37.06 8.40 -22.82
CA ALA A 57 36.04 9.08 -23.61
C ALA A 57 36.38 9.08 -25.11
N LYS A 58 37.65 9.37 -25.46
CA LYS A 58 38.14 9.40 -26.84
C LYS A 58 38.14 8.01 -27.49
N ASP A 59 38.71 7.02 -26.82
CA ASP A 59 39.04 5.73 -27.42
C ASP A 59 37.88 4.73 -27.32
N THR A 60 37.10 4.79 -26.24
CA THR A 60 36.05 3.79 -25.97
C THR A 60 34.66 4.38 -25.80
N GLY A 61 34.53 5.64 -25.34
CA GLY A 61 33.25 6.30 -25.09
C GLY A 61 32.40 6.44 -26.36
N VAL A 62 33.02 6.95 -27.44
CA VAL A 62 32.33 7.15 -28.73
C VAL A 62 31.88 5.83 -29.34
N LEU A 63 32.75 4.80 -29.33
CA LEU A 63 32.43 3.48 -29.87
C LEU A 63 31.33 2.78 -29.06
N ARG A 64 31.41 2.82 -27.72
CA ARG A 64 30.38 2.24 -26.84
C ARG A 64 29.03 2.93 -27.05
N SER A 65 29.01 4.25 -27.14
CA SER A 65 27.79 5.02 -27.42
C SER A 65 27.22 4.66 -28.79
N LYS A 66 28.05 4.60 -29.83
CA LYS A 66 27.62 4.22 -31.19
C LYS A 66 27.01 2.81 -31.23
N VAL A 67 27.66 1.82 -30.63
CA VAL A 67 27.17 0.44 -30.58
C VAL A 67 25.87 0.32 -29.79
N ALA A 68 25.77 1.02 -28.64
CA ALA A 68 24.54 1.05 -27.85
C ALA A 68 23.39 1.73 -28.61
N CYS A 69 23.67 2.83 -29.31
CA CYS A 69 22.70 3.50 -30.18
C CYS A 69 22.25 2.57 -31.32
N GLU A 70 23.16 1.92 -32.04
CA GLU A 70 22.80 0.99 -33.12
C GLU A 70 21.97 -0.20 -32.60
N ALA A 71 22.28 -0.72 -31.41
CA ALA A 71 21.55 -1.83 -30.80
C ALA A 71 20.13 -1.44 -30.35
N HIS A 72 19.96 -0.25 -29.75
CA HIS A 72 18.70 0.12 -29.09
C HIS A 72 17.79 1.03 -29.91
N LEU A 73 18.35 1.90 -30.76
CA LEU A 73 17.57 2.91 -31.49
C LEU A 73 16.61 2.24 -32.49
N GLY A 74 17.03 1.19 -33.17
CA GLY A 74 16.16 0.44 -34.10
C GLY A 74 15.02 -0.30 -33.41
N HIS A 75 15.25 -0.83 -32.21
CA HIS A 75 14.19 -1.42 -31.40
C HIS A 75 13.20 -0.35 -30.92
N LEU A 76 13.71 0.78 -30.42
CA LEU A 76 12.89 1.88 -29.94
C LEU A 76 12.04 2.48 -31.07
N GLN A 77 12.63 2.68 -32.25
CA GLN A 77 11.92 3.17 -33.43
C GLN A 77 10.76 2.23 -33.80
N ARG A 78 11.02 0.91 -33.93
CA ARG A 78 9.95 -0.06 -34.22
C ARG A 78 8.88 -0.09 -33.14
N SER A 79 9.25 -0.04 -31.87
CA SER A 79 8.29 0.01 -30.77
C SER A 79 7.43 1.27 -30.81
N LEU A 80 8.02 2.41 -31.20
CA LEU A 80 7.31 3.68 -31.33
C LEU A 80 6.36 3.66 -32.53
N GLU A 81 6.79 3.11 -33.67
CA GLU A 81 5.95 2.92 -34.86
C GLU A 81 4.74 2.01 -34.55
N VAL A 82 4.95 0.92 -33.83
CA VAL A 82 3.86 0.03 -33.38
C VAL A 82 2.92 0.75 -32.42
N ALA A 83 3.45 1.50 -31.46
CA ALA A 83 2.64 2.27 -30.52
C ALA A 83 1.82 3.37 -31.22
N LEU A 84 2.43 4.07 -32.18
CA LEU A 84 1.73 5.06 -33.00
C LEU A 84 0.62 4.43 -33.83
N GLY A 85 0.88 3.29 -34.48
CA GLY A 85 -0.13 2.54 -35.21
C GLY A 85 -1.30 2.10 -34.31
N ALA A 86 -1.01 1.63 -33.09
CA ALA A 86 -2.04 1.29 -32.12
C ALA A 86 -2.86 2.51 -31.66
N CYS A 87 -2.20 3.66 -31.46
CA CYS A 87 -2.87 4.91 -31.12
C CYS A 87 -3.76 5.42 -32.26
N GLU A 88 -3.30 5.34 -33.51
CA GLU A 88 -4.08 5.68 -34.69
C GLU A 88 -5.27 4.72 -34.87
N GLU A 89 -5.07 3.42 -34.67
CA GLU A 89 -6.14 2.43 -34.69
C GLU A 89 -7.20 2.75 -33.64
N VAL A 90 -6.80 3.03 -32.39
CA VAL A 90 -7.73 3.41 -31.31
C VAL A 90 -8.46 4.72 -31.61
N THR A 91 -7.79 5.70 -32.23
CA THR A 91 -8.39 7.00 -32.57
C THR A 91 -9.39 6.88 -33.71
N ASN A 92 -9.09 6.04 -34.71
CA ASN A 92 -9.93 5.84 -35.89
C ASN A 92 -11.00 4.76 -35.69
N ARG A 93 -10.91 3.95 -34.64
CA ARG A 93 -11.90 2.93 -34.31
C ARG A 93 -13.20 3.63 -33.92
N VAL A 94 -14.18 3.58 -34.81
CA VAL A 94 -15.56 3.96 -34.50
C VAL A 94 -16.02 3.06 -33.36
N PRO A 95 -16.32 3.63 -32.18
CA PRO A 95 -16.62 2.82 -31.02
C PRO A 95 -17.99 2.14 -31.20
N ASP A 96 -18.03 0.83 -31.01
CA ASP A 96 -19.28 0.07 -31.10
C ASP A 96 -20.31 0.67 -30.12
N PRO A 97 -21.50 1.12 -30.58
CA PRO A 97 -22.45 1.82 -29.72
C PRO A 97 -22.95 0.96 -28.56
N LYS A 98 -22.98 -0.37 -28.77
CA LYS A 98 -23.32 -1.35 -27.73
C LYS A 98 -22.25 -1.45 -26.63
N LEU A 99 -20.98 -1.39 -27.01
CA LEU A 99 -19.86 -1.44 -26.07
C LEU A 99 -19.80 -0.13 -25.26
N GLN A 100 -20.03 1.02 -25.90
CA GLN A 100 -20.10 2.31 -25.20
C GLN A 100 -21.23 2.34 -24.16
N ALA A 101 -22.45 1.95 -24.54
CA ALA A 101 -23.57 1.90 -23.62
C ALA A 101 -23.28 1.00 -22.40
N ALA A 102 -22.64 -0.16 -22.61
CA ALA A 102 -22.23 -1.06 -21.53
C ALA A 102 -21.14 -0.44 -20.62
N LEU A 103 -20.17 0.26 -21.21
CA LEU A 103 -19.12 0.95 -20.45
C LEU A 103 -19.67 2.12 -19.64
N GLU A 104 -20.64 2.86 -20.18
CA GLU A 104 -21.33 3.97 -19.51
C GLU A 104 -22.15 3.46 -18.33
N ALA A 105 -22.96 2.41 -18.52
CA ALA A 105 -23.70 1.77 -17.43
C ALA A 105 -22.75 1.30 -16.29
N ASN A 106 -21.60 0.72 -16.65
CA ASN A 106 -20.59 0.31 -15.66
C ASN A 106 -19.88 1.50 -14.98
N ARG A 107 -19.75 2.64 -15.66
CA ARG A 107 -19.22 3.88 -15.05
C ARG A 107 -20.22 4.46 -14.08
N GLU A 108 -21.51 4.48 -14.42
CA GLU A 108 -22.58 4.94 -13.55
C GLU A 108 -22.71 4.07 -12.30
N ALA A 109 -22.72 2.73 -12.45
CA ALA A 109 -22.71 1.81 -11.32
C ALA A 109 -21.52 2.07 -10.38
N ARG A 110 -20.32 2.29 -10.92
CA ARG A 110 -19.14 2.63 -10.13
C ARG A 110 -19.23 4.00 -9.46
N LYS A 111 -19.84 5.00 -10.11
CA LYS A 111 -20.07 6.32 -9.50
C LYS A 111 -21.00 6.21 -8.30
N VAL A 112 -22.07 5.42 -8.38
CA VAL A 112 -22.99 5.19 -7.25
C VAL A 112 -22.30 4.46 -6.10
N ILE A 113 -21.49 3.44 -6.40
CA ILE A 113 -20.69 2.75 -5.38
C ILE A 113 -19.68 3.70 -4.74
N TRP A 114 -19.02 4.52 -5.56
CA TRP A 114 -18.05 5.51 -5.09
C TRP A 114 -18.69 6.58 -4.23
N SER A 115 -19.87 7.10 -4.59
CA SER A 115 -20.58 8.08 -3.76
C SER A 115 -20.95 7.48 -2.41
N HIS A 116 -21.49 6.26 -2.40
CA HIS A 116 -21.79 5.55 -1.15
C HIS A 116 -20.54 5.31 -0.30
N PHE A 117 -19.40 4.99 -0.91
CA PHE A 117 -18.12 4.85 -0.20
C PHE A 117 -17.63 6.19 0.36
N VAL A 118 -17.70 7.27 -0.41
CA VAL A 118 -17.30 8.61 0.03
C VAL A 118 -18.18 9.07 1.19
N ASP A 119 -19.49 8.83 1.12
CA ASP A 119 -20.44 9.14 2.18
C ASP A 119 -20.14 8.32 3.46
N ASP A 120 -19.85 7.02 3.31
CA ASP A 120 -19.43 6.14 4.42
C ASP A 120 -18.08 6.56 5.02
N MET A 121 -17.12 7.00 4.19
CA MET A 121 -15.85 7.54 4.66
C MET A 121 -16.01 8.87 5.38
N ALA A 122 -16.83 9.79 4.85
CA ALA A 122 -17.13 11.06 5.52
C ALA A 122 -17.79 10.82 6.88
N HIS A 123 -18.71 9.85 6.94
CA HIS A 123 -19.39 9.43 8.17
C HIS A 123 -18.45 8.72 9.16
N LYS A 124 -17.45 7.98 8.69
CA LYS A 124 -16.42 7.37 9.56
C LYS A 124 -15.40 8.39 10.06
N CYS A 125 -15.00 9.36 9.24
CA CYS A 125 -14.12 10.46 9.65
C CYS A 125 -14.80 11.37 10.68
N SER A 126 -16.11 11.61 10.56
CA SER A 126 -16.84 12.39 11.57
C SER A 126 -16.98 11.66 12.91
N ARG A 127 -17.07 10.32 12.91
CA ARG A 127 -17.15 9.50 14.14
C ARG A 127 -15.79 9.16 14.77
N GLY A 128 -14.70 9.22 14.00
CA GLY A 128 -13.32 9.04 14.49
C GLY A 128 -12.65 10.33 14.96
N SER A 129 -13.32 11.48 14.82
CA SER A 129 -12.85 12.74 15.39
C SER A 129 -13.08 12.73 16.89
N ILE A 130 -12.08 13.19 17.67
CA ILE A 130 -12.19 13.39 19.12
C ILE A 130 -13.43 14.25 19.40
N VAL A 131 -14.47 13.65 19.98
CA VAL A 131 -15.80 14.26 20.17
C VAL A 131 -15.76 15.36 21.23
N ASP A 132 -14.93 15.20 22.27
CA ASP A 132 -14.66 16.24 23.26
C ASP A 132 -13.14 16.40 23.43
N PRO A 133 -12.54 17.55 23.07
CA PRO A 133 -11.11 17.82 23.32
C PRO A 133 -10.86 18.36 24.73
N ARG A 134 -11.88 18.47 25.59
CA ARG A 134 -11.74 19.07 26.92
C ARG A 134 -11.08 18.10 27.89
N VAL A 135 -9.89 18.48 28.35
CA VAL A 135 -9.21 17.83 29.46
C VAL A 135 -9.79 18.37 30.77
N ARG A 136 -10.28 17.49 31.63
CA ARG A 136 -10.80 17.82 32.96
C ARG A 136 -9.80 17.33 34.01
N ILE A 137 -9.49 18.15 35.00
CA ILE A 137 -8.53 17.83 36.06
C ILE A 137 -9.27 17.82 37.39
N VAL A 138 -9.21 16.71 38.12
CA VAL A 138 -9.74 16.63 39.48
C VAL A 138 -8.69 17.20 40.43
N ALA A 139 -9.07 18.24 41.18
CA ALA A 139 -8.20 18.91 42.13
C ALA A 139 -7.69 17.97 43.24
N SER A 140 -6.40 18.05 43.56
CA SER A 140 -5.82 17.31 44.69
C SER A 140 -6.23 17.97 46.02
N LYS A 141 -6.23 17.22 47.13
CA LYS A 141 -6.48 17.78 48.47
C LYS A 141 -5.52 18.92 48.82
N LYS A 142 -4.23 18.75 48.49
CA LYS A 142 -3.19 19.79 48.66
C LYS A 142 -3.55 21.08 47.92
N LEU A 143 -4.03 20.96 46.68
CA LEU A 143 -4.43 22.11 45.87
C LEU A 143 -5.66 22.80 46.45
N CYS A 144 -6.63 22.04 46.95
CA CYS A 144 -7.83 22.58 47.58
C CYS A 144 -7.50 23.37 48.85
N ASP A 145 -6.66 22.79 49.72
CA ASP A 145 -6.22 23.44 50.97
C ASP A 145 -5.45 24.74 50.68
N TYR A 146 -4.59 24.74 49.65
CA TYR A 146 -3.84 25.92 49.24
C TYR A 146 -4.76 27.03 48.71
N VAL A 147 -5.71 26.68 47.85
CA VAL A 147 -6.68 27.62 47.28
C VAL A 147 -7.55 28.23 48.37
N GLN A 148 -8.03 27.42 49.32
CA GLN A 148 -8.85 27.89 50.43
C GLN A 148 -8.09 28.83 51.38
N LYS A 149 -6.80 28.56 51.63
CA LYS A 149 -5.97 29.32 52.57
C LYS A 149 -5.38 30.61 51.98
N HIS A 150 -5.00 30.61 50.70
CA HIS A 150 -4.19 31.68 50.11
C HIS A 150 -4.85 32.43 48.93
N LEU A 151 -5.92 31.89 48.35
CA LEU A 151 -6.57 32.44 47.15
C LEU A 151 -8.03 32.87 47.39
N GLY A 152 -8.60 32.61 48.58
CA GLY A 152 -9.99 32.95 48.90
C GLY A 152 -10.37 34.44 48.91
N CYS A 153 -9.38 35.34 48.92
CA CYS A 153 -9.55 36.81 48.99
C CYS A 153 -9.17 37.54 47.68
N GLU A 154 -8.82 36.81 46.62
CA GLU A 154 -8.33 37.38 45.37
C GLU A 154 -9.48 37.88 44.48
N LYS A 155 -9.30 39.06 43.84
CA LYS A 155 -10.40 39.79 43.16
C LYS A 155 -10.88 39.14 41.86
N ASN A 156 -10.06 38.30 41.22
CA ASN A 156 -10.33 37.71 39.90
C ASN A 156 -10.28 36.17 39.95
N LEU A 157 -11.01 35.55 40.87
CA LEU A 157 -11.02 34.10 41.06
C LEU A 157 -11.94 33.41 40.02
N PRO A 158 -11.43 32.45 39.22
CA PRO A 158 -12.26 31.67 38.30
C PRO A 158 -13.32 30.85 39.05
N GLU A 159 -14.47 30.64 38.40
CA GLU A 159 -15.64 29.99 39.01
C GLU A 159 -15.33 28.57 39.52
N SER A 160 -14.46 27.83 38.83
CA SER A 160 -14.00 26.50 39.23
C SER A 160 -13.26 26.51 40.58
N PHE A 161 -12.45 27.54 40.84
CA PHE A 161 -11.77 27.71 42.14
C PHE A 161 -12.68 28.34 43.20
N ALA A 162 -13.66 29.15 42.81
CA ALA A 162 -14.68 29.68 43.72
C ALA A 162 -15.56 28.55 44.31
N LYS A 163 -15.87 27.52 43.50
CA LYS A 163 -16.53 26.28 43.91
C LYS A 163 -15.72 25.50 44.96
N ILE A 164 -14.39 25.49 44.85
CA ILE A 164 -13.48 24.87 45.83
C ILE A 164 -13.50 25.60 47.18
N CYS A 165 -13.59 26.93 47.17
CA CYS A 165 -13.63 27.77 48.37
C CYS A 165 -15.01 27.84 49.08
N GLY A 166 -16.04 27.13 48.59
CA GLY A 166 -17.37 27.12 49.19
C GLY A 166 -18.19 28.41 49.01
N LYS A 167 -17.76 29.34 48.14
CA LYS A 167 -18.53 30.54 47.79
C LYS A 167 -19.41 30.23 46.58
N ILE A 168 -20.66 29.84 46.83
CA ILE A 168 -21.66 29.70 45.76
C ILE A 168 -22.36 31.05 45.56
N SER A 169 -22.33 31.57 44.34
CA SER A 169 -23.52 32.21 43.77
C SER A 169 -23.87 31.49 42.48
N LYS A 170 -25.02 30.81 42.47
CA LYS A 170 -25.69 30.37 41.24
C LYS A 170 -26.05 31.62 40.45
N ALA A 171 -25.34 31.91 39.37
CA ALA A 171 -25.82 32.74 38.28
C ALA A 171 -24.90 32.56 37.07
N SER A 172 -25.50 32.39 35.89
CA SER A 172 -24.88 32.35 34.57
C SER A 172 -24.30 31.00 34.13
N LEU A 173 -25.21 30.07 33.83
CA LEU A 173 -25.10 29.37 32.55
C LEU A 173 -25.36 30.41 31.45
N GLU A 174 -24.66 30.27 30.32
CA GLU A 174 -24.65 31.16 29.15
C GLU A 174 -23.66 32.34 29.34
N GLU A 175 -22.59 32.51 28.55
CA GLU A 175 -22.53 32.49 27.09
C GLU A 175 -21.20 31.92 26.58
N ASN A 176 -21.29 30.90 25.73
CA ASN A 176 -20.46 30.76 24.53
C ASN A 176 -21.27 29.89 23.57
N ASN A 177 -22.04 30.56 22.72
CA ASN A 177 -22.98 29.98 21.78
C ASN A 177 -22.23 29.26 20.65
N VAL A 178 -21.72 28.07 20.95
CA VAL A 178 -21.40 27.07 19.93
C VAL A 178 -22.31 25.90 20.22
N GLU A 179 -23.32 25.73 19.38
CA GLU A 179 -24.28 24.63 19.47
C GLU A 179 -23.56 23.33 19.09
N TYR A 180 -23.25 22.52 20.09
CA TYR A 180 -22.73 21.17 19.88
C TYR A 180 -23.90 20.18 19.82
N PRO A 181 -23.81 19.14 18.97
CA PRO A 181 -24.88 18.16 18.83
C PRO A 181 -25.23 17.50 20.16
N ARG A 182 -26.53 17.38 20.48
CA ARG A 182 -27.01 16.72 21.70
C ARG A 182 -26.55 15.26 21.72
N VAL A 183 -25.56 14.97 22.57
CA VAL A 183 -25.11 13.61 22.85
C VAL A 183 -26.12 12.93 23.78
N ALA A 184 -26.58 11.75 23.42
CA ALA A 184 -27.36 10.89 24.30
C ALA A 184 -26.40 10.15 25.24
N PHE A 185 -26.36 10.55 26.51
CA PHE A 185 -25.54 9.87 27.52
C PHE A 185 -26.19 8.55 27.95
N THR A 186 -25.38 7.52 28.14
CA THR A 186 -25.79 6.27 28.78
C THR A 186 -26.07 6.50 30.27
N GLU A 187 -26.86 5.62 30.91
CA GLU A 187 -27.23 5.77 32.33
C GLU A 187 -26.03 5.67 33.29
N GLU A 188 -24.93 5.04 32.86
CA GLU A 188 -23.68 4.96 33.63
C GLU A 188 -22.87 6.25 33.52
N GLU A 189 -22.81 6.86 32.33
CA GLU A 189 -22.17 8.17 32.11
C GLU A 189 -22.93 9.29 32.82
N LYS A 190 -24.26 9.23 32.88
CA LYS A 190 -25.06 10.17 33.70
C LYS A 190 -24.72 10.05 35.18
N LYS A 191 -24.46 8.84 35.68
CA LYS A 191 -24.03 8.64 37.08
C LYS A 191 -22.63 9.20 37.31
N LEU A 192 -21.68 8.95 36.41
CA LEU A 192 -20.32 9.50 36.48
C LEU A 192 -20.30 11.02 36.35
N LEU A 193 -21.17 11.62 35.53
CA LEU A 193 -21.33 13.07 35.43
C LEU A 193 -21.96 13.67 36.68
N VAL A 194 -22.90 12.98 37.33
CA VAL A 194 -23.49 13.40 38.62
C VAL A 194 -22.50 13.24 39.79
N GLU A 195 -21.59 12.28 39.72
CA GLU A 195 -20.47 12.14 40.65
C GLU A 195 -19.39 13.21 40.39
N ALA A 196 -19.11 13.50 39.12
CA ALA A 196 -18.18 14.55 38.71
C ALA A 196 -18.70 15.97 39.00
N GLU A 197 -20.01 16.22 38.92
CA GLU A 197 -20.64 17.48 39.37
C GLU A 197 -20.48 17.72 40.88
N LYS A 198 -20.23 16.65 41.66
CA LYS A 198 -19.91 16.75 43.09
C LYS A 198 -18.42 16.92 43.37
N GLU A 199 -17.56 16.72 42.38
CA GLU A 199 -16.12 16.84 42.53
C GLU A 199 -15.55 18.06 41.80
N GLN A 200 -14.52 18.63 42.41
CA GLN A 200 -13.94 19.92 42.07
C GLN A 200 -13.14 19.84 40.77
N ILE A 201 -13.83 19.86 39.63
CA ILE A 201 -13.23 19.80 38.29
C ILE A 201 -12.64 21.16 37.92
N LEU A 202 -11.38 21.14 37.50
CA LEU A 202 -10.64 22.26 36.92
C LEU A 202 -10.49 22.07 35.41
N THR A 203 -10.59 23.17 34.66
CA THR A 203 -10.29 23.21 33.23
C THR A 203 -8.84 23.59 32.98
N VAL A 204 -8.36 23.40 31.75
CA VAL A 204 -7.01 23.84 31.33
C VAL A 204 -6.84 25.37 31.45
N GLN A 205 -7.93 26.14 31.30
CA GLN A 205 -7.89 27.59 31.47
C GLN A 205 -7.66 27.97 32.95
N ASP A 206 -8.29 27.24 33.87
CA ASP A 206 -8.14 27.42 35.32
C ASP A 206 -6.69 27.16 35.76
N VAL A 207 -6.08 26.08 35.25
CA VAL A 207 -4.66 25.76 35.57
C VAL A 207 -3.69 26.81 35.02
N LYS A 208 -3.96 27.34 33.81
CA LYS A 208 -3.17 28.44 33.24
C LYS A 208 -3.27 29.71 34.08
N TRP A 209 -4.48 30.04 34.54
CA TRP A 209 -4.71 31.17 35.42
C TRP A 209 -3.95 30.99 36.75
N LEU A 210 -4.05 29.82 37.38
CA LEU A 210 -3.35 29.52 38.64
C LEU A 210 -1.83 29.67 38.48
N ASN A 211 -1.26 29.20 37.37
CA ASN A 211 0.17 29.37 37.10
C ASN A 211 0.57 30.85 37.02
N LYS A 212 -0.25 31.68 36.36
CA LYS A 212 0.01 33.12 36.25
C LYS A 212 0.02 33.80 37.62
N VAL A 213 -0.96 33.50 38.47
CA VAL A 213 -1.05 34.04 39.83
C VAL A 213 0.14 33.59 40.69
N LEU A 214 0.52 32.31 40.62
CA LEU A 214 1.71 31.81 41.34
C LEU A 214 3.00 32.49 40.88
N GLN A 215 3.10 32.88 39.61
CA GLN A 215 4.25 33.63 39.09
C GLN A 215 4.29 35.08 39.61
N GLU A 216 3.14 35.73 39.73
CA GLU A 216 3.02 37.09 40.27
C GLU A 216 3.36 37.10 41.77
N LYS A 217 2.78 36.19 42.54
CA LYS A 217 3.08 36.04 43.98
C LYS A 217 4.53 35.63 44.27
N ARG A 218 5.17 34.88 43.37
CA ARG A 218 6.62 34.60 43.47
C ARG A 218 7.47 35.86 43.36
N LYS A 219 7.06 36.83 42.54
CA LYS A 219 7.81 38.08 42.33
C LYS A 219 7.59 39.07 43.47
N GLU A 220 6.39 39.09 44.06
CA GLU A 220 6.01 40.08 45.07
C GLU A 220 6.22 39.60 46.51
N GLU A 221 5.91 38.34 46.81
CA GLU A 221 5.87 37.78 48.18
C GLU A 221 6.93 36.68 48.43
N GLY A 222 7.70 36.28 47.41
CA GLY A 222 8.75 35.27 47.55
C GLY A 222 8.27 33.84 47.84
N ILE A 223 7.01 33.51 47.52
CA ILE A 223 6.42 32.19 47.79
C ILE A 223 7.05 31.11 46.89
N GLU A 224 7.73 30.12 47.46
CA GLU A 224 8.45 29.07 46.71
C GLU A 224 7.57 27.93 46.16
N VAL A 225 6.25 27.97 46.32
CA VAL A 225 5.37 26.87 45.88
C VAL A 225 5.23 26.86 44.35
N TYR A 226 5.48 25.69 43.75
CA TYR A 226 5.37 25.51 42.30
C TYR A 226 4.09 24.78 41.88
N LEU A 227 3.61 25.08 40.66
CA LEU A 227 2.37 24.51 40.13
C LEU A 227 2.39 22.96 40.12
N HIS A 228 3.53 22.37 39.77
CA HIS A 228 3.67 20.92 39.68
C HIS A 228 3.54 20.23 41.05
N GLU A 229 3.94 20.89 42.14
CA GLU A 229 3.80 20.39 43.51
C GLU A 229 2.34 20.36 43.96
N LEU A 230 1.55 21.37 43.53
CA LEU A 230 0.11 21.41 43.79
C LEU A 230 -0.66 20.37 42.97
N LEU A 231 -0.17 20.05 41.77
CA LEU A 231 -0.78 19.08 40.85
C LEU A 231 -0.28 17.64 41.02
N GLU A 232 0.70 17.40 41.89
CA GLU A 232 1.38 16.09 42.09
C GLU A 232 0.42 14.90 42.34
N HIS A 233 -0.76 15.17 42.93
CA HIS A 233 -1.80 14.17 43.18
C HIS A 233 -3.15 14.54 42.55
N SER A 234 -3.13 15.36 41.50
CA SER A 234 -4.33 15.67 40.72
C SER A 234 -4.56 14.59 39.66
N THR A 235 -5.80 14.15 39.49
CA THR A 235 -6.16 13.10 38.52
C THR A 235 -6.63 13.75 37.23
N ILE A 236 -6.04 13.37 36.09
CA ILE A 236 -6.43 13.88 34.77
C ILE A 236 -7.48 12.92 34.18
N LEU A 237 -8.66 13.45 33.88
CA LEU A 237 -9.71 12.73 33.18
C LEU A 237 -9.62 13.06 31.69
N LEU A 238 -9.23 12.05 30.90
CA LEU A 238 -9.21 12.15 29.45
C LEU A 238 -10.54 11.61 28.89
N PRO A 239 -11.13 12.28 27.90
CA PRO A 239 -12.30 11.76 27.20
C PRO A 239 -11.91 10.52 26.39
N GLU A 240 -12.52 9.38 26.69
CA GLU A 240 -12.34 8.16 25.91
C GLU A 240 -13.21 8.20 24.65
N ASN A 241 -12.63 7.81 23.53
CA ASN A 241 -13.35 7.78 22.26
C ASN A 241 -14.32 6.60 22.24
N SER A 242 -15.58 6.84 21.84
CA SER A 242 -16.56 5.74 21.72
C SER A 242 -16.10 4.73 20.65
N VAL A 243 -16.02 3.46 21.04
CA VAL A 243 -15.66 2.38 20.12
C VAL A 243 -16.86 2.12 19.21
N ILE A 244 -16.71 2.43 17.92
CA ILE A 244 -17.74 2.13 16.93
C ILE A 244 -17.74 0.62 16.70
N GLU A 245 -18.86 -0.05 17.00
CA GLU A 245 -19.05 -1.46 16.67
C GLU A 245 -19.00 -1.66 15.14
N ARG A 246 -18.25 -2.66 14.70
CA ARG A 246 -18.05 -2.93 13.27
C ARG A 246 -19.37 -3.45 12.67
N ASN A 247 -19.74 -2.94 11.50
CA ASN A 247 -20.93 -3.41 10.78
C ASN A 247 -20.83 -4.94 10.53
N PRO A 248 -21.81 -5.74 10.98
CA PRO A 248 -21.76 -7.21 10.90
C PRO A 248 -21.73 -7.73 9.46
N GLU A 249 -22.31 -7.00 8.50
CA GLU A 249 -22.29 -7.41 7.08
C GLU A 249 -20.90 -7.24 6.46
N LEU A 250 -20.20 -6.16 6.81
CA LEU A 250 -18.84 -5.91 6.36
C LEU A 250 -17.87 -6.91 6.96
N GLU A 251 -18.04 -7.27 8.24
CA GLU A 251 -17.20 -8.26 8.89
C GLU A 251 -17.35 -9.66 8.28
N LYS A 252 -18.60 -10.10 8.03
CA LYS A 252 -18.87 -11.35 7.30
C LYS A 252 -18.21 -11.37 5.92
N ARG A 253 -18.22 -10.24 5.21
CA ARG A 253 -17.59 -10.11 3.89
C ARG A 253 -16.06 -10.18 3.98
N CYS A 254 -15.47 -9.51 4.97
CA CYS A 254 -14.03 -9.58 5.23
C CYS A 254 -13.59 -10.99 5.63
N GLU A 255 -14.37 -11.69 6.44
CA GLU A 255 -14.13 -13.07 6.83
C GLU A 255 -14.19 -14.01 5.62
N ALA A 256 -15.20 -13.85 4.75
CA ALA A 256 -15.30 -14.61 3.51
C ALA A 256 -14.08 -14.40 2.58
N LEU A 257 -13.63 -13.15 2.41
CA LEU A 257 -12.45 -12.84 1.60
C LEU A 257 -11.16 -13.40 2.20
N ARG A 258 -11.00 -13.32 3.52
CA ARG A 258 -9.85 -13.90 4.22
C ARG A 258 -9.81 -15.43 4.05
N LYS A 259 -10.96 -16.09 4.20
CA LYS A 259 -11.11 -17.53 3.95
C LYS A 259 -10.79 -17.91 2.51
N GLU A 260 -11.19 -17.09 1.53
CA GLU A 260 -10.85 -17.32 0.12
C GLU A 260 -9.34 -17.24 -0.12
N GLN A 261 -8.67 -16.25 0.47
CA GLN A 261 -7.21 -16.10 0.39
C GLN A 261 -6.49 -17.27 1.06
N GLU A 262 -6.91 -17.66 2.26
CA GLU A 262 -6.39 -18.82 2.98
C GLU A 262 -6.56 -20.10 2.15
N ASN A 263 -7.71 -20.30 1.51
CA ASN A 263 -7.94 -21.44 0.61
C ASN A 263 -7.00 -21.43 -0.61
N LYS A 264 -6.63 -20.26 -1.15
CA LYS A 264 -5.64 -20.16 -2.24
C LYS A 264 -4.25 -20.52 -1.74
N VAL A 265 -3.88 -20.04 -0.56
CA VAL A 265 -2.59 -20.36 0.07
C VAL A 265 -2.50 -21.85 0.40
N TYR A 266 -3.53 -22.42 1.00
CA TYR A 266 -3.63 -23.84 1.31
C TYR A 266 -3.47 -24.68 0.04
N ARG A 267 -4.22 -24.40 -1.03
CA ARG A 267 -4.10 -25.12 -2.32
C ARG A 267 -2.70 -25.02 -2.92
N LYS A 268 -2.02 -23.87 -2.77
CA LYS A 268 -0.63 -23.72 -3.23
C LYS A 268 0.32 -24.60 -2.42
N MET A 269 0.12 -24.72 -1.10
CA MET A 269 0.93 -25.56 -0.21
C MET A 269 0.67 -27.05 -0.42
N THR A 270 -0.59 -27.45 -0.65
CA THR A 270 -0.97 -28.86 -0.83
C THR A 270 -0.81 -29.38 -2.25
N ARG A 271 -0.44 -28.51 -3.20
CA ARG A 271 -0.24 -28.88 -4.62
C ARG A 271 0.69 -30.08 -4.82
N ASN A 272 1.69 -30.26 -3.95
CA ASN A 272 2.66 -31.36 -4.05
C ASN A 272 2.19 -32.65 -3.35
N VAL A 273 1.11 -32.58 -2.57
CA VAL A 273 0.53 -33.70 -1.81
C VAL A 273 -0.68 -34.29 -2.55
N GLU A 274 -1.32 -33.52 -3.42
CA GLU A 274 -2.41 -33.98 -4.27
C GLU A 274 -1.91 -35.04 -5.28
N ASN A 275 -2.32 -36.29 -5.07
CA ASN A 275 -2.02 -37.39 -5.98
C ASN A 275 -2.80 -37.16 -7.30
N PRO A 276 -2.13 -37.00 -8.46
CA PRO A 276 -2.79 -36.63 -9.73
C PRO A 276 -3.77 -37.68 -10.26
N LYS A 277 -3.87 -38.84 -9.59
CA LYS A 277 -4.77 -39.95 -9.97
C LYS A 277 -6.23 -39.74 -9.58
N ASN A 278 -6.56 -38.74 -8.77
CA ASN A 278 -7.92 -38.53 -8.25
C ASN A 278 -8.74 -37.47 -9.01
N VAL A 279 -8.19 -36.84 -10.05
CA VAL A 279 -9.00 -35.99 -10.96
C VAL A 279 -9.50 -36.90 -12.07
N PRO A 280 -10.84 -37.03 -12.27
CA PRO A 280 -11.37 -37.75 -13.43
C PRO A 280 -10.72 -37.18 -14.69
N TYR A 281 -10.02 -38.03 -15.45
CA TYR A 281 -9.22 -37.60 -16.61
C TYR A 281 -10.05 -36.80 -17.63
N GLU A 282 -11.35 -37.12 -17.73
CA GLU A 282 -12.34 -36.46 -18.60
C GLU A 282 -12.65 -34.99 -18.20
N ASP A 283 -12.44 -34.62 -16.94
CA ASP A 283 -12.68 -33.26 -16.42
C ASP A 283 -11.43 -32.37 -16.49
N THR A 284 -10.31 -32.89 -16.98
CA THR A 284 -9.09 -32.11 -17.12
C THR A 284 -9.26 -31.11 -18.25
N ILE A 285 -9.10 -29.81 -17.95
CA ILE A 285 -9.19 -28.71 -18.93
C ILE A 285 -8.33 -28.97 -20.17
N SER A 286 -7.16 -29.60 -20.01
CA SER A 286 -6.27 -29.97 -21.12
C SER A 286 -6.89 -30.99 -22.09
N TYR A 287 -7.68 -31.93 -21.59
CA TYR A 287 -8.34 -32.95 -22.43
C TYR A 287 -9.47 -32.30 -23.25
N GLN A 288 -10.31 -31.49 -22.61
CA GLN A 288 -11.39 -30.76 -23.28
C GLN A 288 -10.84 -29.79 -24.34
N ILE A 289 -9.76 -29.06 -24.05
CA ILE A 289 -9.10 -28.17 -25.03
C ILE A 289 -8.56 -28.97 -26.22
N LYS A 290 -7.94 -30.13 -25.98
CA LYS A 290 -7.41 -30.99 -27.05
C LYS A 290 -8.53 -31.50 -27.96
N GLN A 291 -9.68 -31.83 -27.39
CA GLN A 291 -10.86 -32.27 -28.13
C GLN A 291 -11.46 -31.12 -28.98
N ILE A 292 -11.55 -29.92 -28.40
CA ILE A 292 -12.00 -28.71 -29.12
C ILE A 292 -11.06 -28.40 -30.29
N ASN A 293 -9.73 -28.46 -30.08
CA ASN A 293 -8.76 -28.21 -31.14
C ASN A 293 -8.89 -29.19 -32.31
N LYS A 294 -9.14 -30.47 -32.04
CA LYS A 294 -9.35 -31.50 -33.07
C LYS A 294 -10.60 -31.18 -33.92
N GLN A 295 -11.69 -30.74 -33.27
CA GLN A 295 -12.92 -30.36 -33.96
C GLN A 295 -12.77 -29.03 -34.74
N LEU A 296 -12.02 -28.07 -34.19
CA LEU A 296 -11.74 -26.78 -34.85
C LEU A 296 -10.93 -26.97 -36.13
N ILE A 297 -9.92 -27.84 -36.11
CA ILE A 297 -9.14 -28.19 -37.31
C ILE A 297 -10.04 -28.83 -38.38
N ALA A 298 -10.97 -29.71 -37.99
CA ALA A 298 -11.91 -30.32 -38.91
C ALA A 298 -12.89 -29.30 -39.53
N ALA A 299 -13.38 -28.33 -38.75
CA ALA A 299 -14.23 -27.26 -39.25
C ALA A 299 -13.48 -26.31 -40.20
N ALA A 300 -12.21 -26.01 -39.93
CA ALA A 300 -11.38 -25.21 -40.82
C ALA A 300 -11.16 -25.92 -42.17
N GLN A 301 -10.86 -27.22 -42.15
CA GLN A 301 -10.71 -28.03 -43.36
C GLN A 301 -11.96 -27.99 -44.25
N PHE A 302 -13.15 -28.09 -43.64
CA PHE A 302 -14.43 -27.96 -44.34
C PHE A 302 -14.58 -26.61 -45.04
N ILE A 303 -14.25 -25.51 -44.35
CA ILE A 303 -14.35 -24.16 -44.94
C ILE A 303 -13.39 -24.03 -46.12
N PHE A 304 -12.15 -24.51 -45.99
CA PHE A 304 -11.17 -24.46 -47.07
C PHE A 304 -11.59 -25.32 -48.28
N SER A 305 -12.17 -26.50 -48.07
CA SER A 305 -12.61 -27.35 -49.18
C SER A 305 -13.82 -26.76 -49.93
N VAL A 306 -14.75 -26.12 -49.24
CA VAL A 306 -15.88 -25.41 -49.87
C VAL A 306 -15.39 -24.19 -50.67
N ILE A 307 -14.47 -23.40 -50.11
CA ILE A 307 -13.88 -22.25 -50.82
C ILE A 307 -13.09 -22.73 -52.05
N ALA A 308 -12.29 -23.78 -51.91
CA ALA A 308 -11.53 -24.34 -53.03
C ALA A 308 -12.47 -24.87 -54.13
N GLY A 309 -13.57 -25.54 -53.76
CA GLY A 309 -14.59 -26.01 -54.69
C GLY A 309 -15.28 -24.87 -55.45
N PHE A 310 -15.60 -23.78 -54.76
CA PHE A 310 -16.15 -22.58 -55.38
C PHE A 310 -15.16 -21.94 -56.35
N VAL A 311 -13.90 -21.75 -55.93
CA VAL A 311 -12.84 -21.17 -56.78
C VAL A 311 -12.58 -22.05 -58.00
N PHE A 312 -12.57 -23.37 -57.84
CA PHE A 312 -12.43 -24.31 -58.95
C PHE A 312 -13.60 -24.20 -59.95
N GLY A 313 -14.84 -24.16 -59.46
CA GLY A 313 -16.01 -24.01 -60.35
C GLY A 313 -16.11 -22.64 -61.01
N PHE A 314 -15.63 -21.58 -60.36
CA PHE A 314 -15.71 -20.21 -60.85
C PHE A 314 -14.54 -19.84 -61.79
N LEU A 315 -13.28 -20.09 -61.39
CA LEU A 315 -12.07 -19.79 -62.18
C LEU A 315 -11.61 -20.98 -63.02
N GLY A 316 -11.65 -22.19 -62.47
CA GLY A 316 -11.09 -23.38 -63.12
C GLY A 316 -11.78 -23.71 -64.44
N ILE A 317 -13.10 -23.52 -64.53
CA ILE A 317 -13.87 -23.81 -65.74
C ILE A 317 -13.68 -22.73 -66.80
N GLN A 318 -13.46 -21.47 -66.39
CA GLN A 318 -13.08 -20.41 -67.32
C GLN A 318 -11.75 -20.71 -68.00
N LEU A 319 -10.79 -21.30 -67.28
CA LEU A 319 -9.49 -21.69 -67.84
C LEU A 319 -9.61 -22.84 -68.86
N ILE A 320 -10.62 -23.71 -68.73
CA ILE A 320 -10.80 -24.89 -69.58
C ILE A 320 -11.72 -24.60 -70.79
N VAL A 321 -12.83 -23.89 -70.59
CA VAL A 321 -13.92 -23.73 -71.58
C VAL A 321 -13.92 -22.33 -72.22
N GLY A 322 -13.17 -21.36 -71.69
CA GLY A 322 -13.04 -20.01 -72.26
C GLY A 322 -14.14 -19.03 -71.82
N ASN A 323 -14.52 -18.08 -72.70
CA ASN A 323 -15.42 -16.95 -72.39
C ASN A 323 -16.87 -17.39 -72.11
N LEU A 324 -17.14 -17.92 -70.91
CA LEU A 324 -18.49 -18.04 -70.35
C LEU A 324 -18.97 -16.69 -69.79
N ASP A 325 -20.27 -16.43 -69.81
CA ASP A 325 -20.82 -15.25 -69.15
C ASP A 325 -20.67 -15.35 -67.62
N PHE A 326 -20.52 -14.21 -66.94
CA PHE A 326 -20.25 -14.15 -65.51
C PHE A 326 -21.31 -14.90 -64.68
N GLY A 327 -22.59 -14.78 -65.07
CA GLY A 327 -23.71 -15.44 -64.39
C GLY A 327 -23.61 -16.96 -64.39
N PHE A 328 -23.23 -17.57 -65.52
CA PHE A 328 -23.04 -19.01 -65.60
C PHE A 328 -21.85 -19.48 -64.77
N ARG A 329 -20.75 -18.73 -64.73
CA ARG A 329 -19.58 -19.05 -63.89
C ARG A 329 -19.94 -19.04 -62.41
N LEU A 330 -20.69 -18.03 -61.98
CA LEU A 330 -21.13 -17.90 -60.60
C LEU A 330 -22.03 -19.08 -60.20
N LEU A 331 -23.00 -19.43 -61.07
CA LEU A 331 -23.90 -20.55 -60.84
C LEU A 331 -23.15 -21.88 -60.77
N LEU A 332 -22.15 -22.07 -61.63
CA LEU A 332 -21.33 -23.28 -61.66
C LEU A 332 -20.41 -23.41 -60.43
N GLY A 333 -19.82 -22.29 -59.98
CA GLY A 333 -19.07 -22.20 -58.73
C GLY A 333 -19.91 -22.58 -57.51
N ILE A 334 -21.15 -22.07 -57.43
CA ILE A 334 -22.08 -22.40 -56.35
C ILE A 334 -22.51 -23.87 -56.40
N MET A 335 -22.78 -24.42 -57.59
CA MET A 335 -23.16 -25.83 -57.74
C MET A 335 -22.06 -26.78 -57.25
N PHE A 336 -20.80 -26.54 -57.64
CA PHE A 336 -19.69 -27.37 -57.16
C PHE A 336 -19.44 -27.21 -55.65
N ALA A 337 -19.52 -25.99 -55.12
CA ALA A 337 -19.39 -25.75 -53.69
C ALA A 337 -20.47 -26.47 -52.87
N LEU A 338 -21.72 -26.51 -53.36
CA LEU A 338 -22.83 -27.22 -52.71
C LEU A 338 -22.63 -28.73 -52.71
N ILE A 339 -22.19 -29.32 -53.83
CA ILE A 339 -21.92 -30.76 -53.91
C ILE A 339 -20.82 -31.16 -52.93
N ILE A 340 -19.73 -30.38 -52.86
CA ILE A 340 -18.62 -30.63 -51.94
C ILE A 340 -19.05 -30.42 -50.49
N ALA A 341 -19.82 -29.38 -50.19
CA ALA A 341 -20.34 -29.13 -48.85
C ALA A 341 -21.23 -30.29 -48.35
N LEU A 342 -22.10 -30.83 -49.21
CA LEU A 342 -22.95 -31.98 -48.88
C LEU A 342 -22.14 -33.27 -48.69
N ALA A 343 -21.06 -33.47 -49.44
CA ALA A 343 -20.17 -34.60 -49.23
C ALA A 343 -19.42 -34.49 -47.90
N GLU A 344 -18.85 -33.31 -47.60
CA GLU A 344 -18.05 -33.09 -46.40
C GLU A 344 -18.88 -33.09 -45.11
N ILE A 345 -20.11 -32.55 -45.12
CA ILE A 345 -21.01 -32.61 -43.96
C ILE A 345 -21.43 -34.05 -43.63
N TYR A 346 -21.59 -34.90 -44.65
CA TYR A 346 -21.86 -36.33 -44.48
C TYR A 346 -20.65 -37.03 -43.82
N PHE A 347 -19.44 -36.77 -44.30
CA PHE A 347 -18.22 -37.32 -43.69
C PHE A 347 -17.99 -36.82 -42.26
N LEU A 348 -18.28 -35.54 -41.98
CA LEU A 348 -18.17 -34.97 -40.64
C LEU A 348 -19.16 -35.62 -39.66
N ALA A 349 -20.43 -35.76 -40.06
CA ALA A 349 -21.45 -36.41 -39.24
C ALA A 349 -21.12 -37.87 -38.95
N LYS A 350 -20.65 -38.61 -39.96
CA LYS A 350 -20.21 -40.00 -39.79
C LYS A 350 -19.02 -40.12 -38.85
N LYS A 351 -18.00 -39.26 -39.02
CA LYS A 351 -16.82 -39.23 -38.14
C LYS A 351 -17.19 -38.86 -36.70
N LEU A 352 -18.10 -37.90 -36.49
CA LEU A 352 -18.60 -37.56 -35.15
C LEU A 352 -19.31 -38.74 -34.49
N ASN A 353 -20.12 -39.50 -35.24
CA ASN A 353 -20.81 -40.67 -34.73
C ASN A 353 -19.84 -41.82 -34.37
N GLU A 354 -18.84 -42.08 -35.21
CA GLU A 354 -17.80 -43.09 -34.93
C GLU A 354 -16.99 -42.76 -33.66
N ASN A 355 -16.61 -41.49 -33.44
CA ASN A 355 -15.94 -41.08 -32.20
C ASN A 355 -16.87 -41.16 -30.96
N ALA A 356 -18.19 -41.11 -31.15
CA ALA A 356 -19.16 -41.22 -30.06
C ALA A 356 -19.39 -42.68 -29.61
N ASP A 357 -19.29 -43.64 -30.55
CA ASP A 357 -19.45 -45.07 -30.25
C ASP A 357 -18.18 -45.70 -29.65
N GLU A 358 -16.99 -45.17 -29.96
CA GLU A 358 -15.72 -45.57 -29.33
C GLU A 358 -15.73 -45.37 -27.80
N PHE A 359 -16.59 -44.48 -27.30
CA PHE A 359 -16.74 -44.14 -25.88
C PHE A 359 -17.62 -45.12 -25.08
N LYS A 360 -18.33 -46.04 -25.73
CA LYS A 360 -19.20 -47.01 -25.03
C LYS A 360 -18.50 -48.31 -24.62
N VAL A 361 -17.30 -48.57 -25.14
CA VAL A 361 -16.64 -49.88 -25.02
C VAL A 361 -15.75 -50.01 -23.77
N ASP A 362 -15.33 -48.93 -23.13
CA ASP A 362 -14.44 -49.00 -21.96
C ASP A 362 -15.20 -48.74 -20.63
N LYS A 363 -15.82 -49.79 -20.08
CA LYS A 363 -16.37 -49.76 -18.71
C LYS A 363 -15.57 -50.68 -17.78
N SER A 364 -14.88 -50.01 -16.83
CA SER A 364 -14.49 -50.44 -15.47
C SER A 364 -13.45 -51.56 -15.27
N PRO A 365 -12.34 -51.27 -14.56
CA PRO A 365 -11.77 -52.21 -13.62
C PRO A 365 -12.45 -52.10 -12.25
N GLU A 366 -13.01 -53.21 -11.78
CA GLU A 366 -13.51 -53.47 -10.43
C GLU A 366 -12.53 -52.98 -9.33
N HIS A 367 -13.01 -52.12 -8.43
CA HIS A 367 -12.29 -51.79 -7.20
C HIS A 367 -12.65 -52.78 -6.07
N ARG A 368 -11.67 -53.61 -5.71
CA ARG A 368 -11.67 -54.54 -4.57
C ARG A 368 -11.90 -53.80 -3.25
N LYS A 369 -12.95 -54.19 -2.52
CA LYS A 369 -13.29 -53.67 -1.18
C LYS A 369 -12.31 -54.16 -0.12
N THR A 370 -11.79 -53.25 0.70
CA THR A 370 -11.27 -53.54 2.05
C THR A 370 -11.67 -52.42 3.02
N ALA A 371 -12.52 -52.75 3.98
CA ALA A 371 -12.66 -52.08 5.30
C ALA A 371 -11.78 -52.87 6.32
N PRO A 372 -11.55 -52.47 7.60
CA PRO A 372 -12.34 -51.54 8.43
C PRO A 372 -11.53 -50.66 9.43
N GLY A 373 -12.23 -49.84 10.24
CA GLY A 373 -11.71 -49.31 11.52
C GLY A 373 -12.45 -48.09 12.09
N THR A 374 -13.52 -48.33 12.86
CA THR A 374 -14.25 -47.34 13.69
C THR A 374 -13.55 -47.14 15.05
N PRO A 375 -13.54 -45.94 15.67
CA PRO A 375 -12.89 -45.73 16.97
C PRO A 375 -13.87 -45.97 18.13
N GLU A 376 -13.45 -46.77 19.12
CA GLU A 376 -14.19 -47.04 20.35
C GLU A 376 -13.66 -46.20 21.52
N LYS A 377 -14.59 -45.69 22.33
CA LYS A 377 -14.36 -44.79 23.48
C LYS A 377 -14.14 -45.57 24.78
N THR A 378 -13.45 -44.88 25.68
CA THR A 378 -13.61 -44.81 27.16
C THR A 378 -12.95 -45.83 28.12
N SER A 379 -12.03 -45.25 28.89
CA SER A 379 -11.90 -45.25 30.36
C SER A 379 -11.26 -46.45 31.06
N GLY A 380 -10.32 -46.14 31.97
CA GLY A 380 -10.01 -47.02 33.09
C GLY A 380 -8.58 -46.91 33.62
N GLY A 381 -8.36 -46.01 34.59
CA GLY A 381 -7.62 -46.38 35.81
C GLY A 381 -6.10 -46.16 35.89
N LYS A 382 -5.76 -45.25 36.81
CA LYS A 382 -4.76 -45.37 37.90
C LYS A 382 -3.26 -45.51 37.57
N LYS A 383 -2.51 -44.54 38.14
CA LYS A 383 -1.23 -44.60 38.88
C LYS A 383 -0.06 -45.31 38.17
N GLU A 384 1.13 -44.74 38.09
CA GLU A 384 1.99 -44.47 39.26
C GLU A 384 3.18 -43.58 38.87
N HIS A 385 3.77 -42.98 39.90
CA HIS A 385 4.93 -42.08 39.88
C HIS A 385 6.26 -42.83 39.64
N ARG A 386 7.31 -42.03 39.34
CA ARG A 386 8.77 -42.31 39.41
C ARG A 386 9.36 -43.10 38.23
N ASP A 387 10.50 -42.73 37.65
CA ASP A 387 11.58 -41.77 38.02
C ASP A 387 11.99 -40.89 36.83
#